data_AF-A0A1Q7S5M4-F1
#
_entry.id   AF-A0A1Q7S5M4-F1
#
_cell.length_a   1.000
_cell.length_b   1.000
_cell.length_c   1.000
_cell.angle_alpha   90.00
_cell.angle_beta   90.00
_cell.angle_gamma   90.00
#
_symmetry.space_group_name_H-M   'P 1'
#
loop_
_entity.id
_entity.type
_entity.pdbx_description
1 polymer ?
#
loop_
_entity_poly.entity_id
_entity_poly.type
_entity_poly.pdbx_seq_one_letter_code
_entity_poly.pdbx_strand_id
1 'polypeptide(L)'
;MIGSVVAMSEKFGKRVCLWTAMAMWMCVASAAGGPATEASRFTILVFTKTAGYRHDSIPAGITAIRSLGNEHGFTVVNSEETSIFNEVELAKYRVIVFLNTTGDILNSVEQAALETFIRHGGGFAGIHSATDTEYDWPWYGQLVGAYFQSHPAIQRAVVKRVDSSDASTAALPPEWQRTDEWYNFQDNPPSRVTVLLDLDETTYDGGTMGESHPLAWRHEYDGGRAWYTAMGHTAESYAEPLFLSHILGGIMWAANEALSDPERDPLRTGYLVVNPDPGSAAPAATVTLALLTNGAVQSQAAVTVQPLVYEASLFAEVEAAMGRNVGVAIANPGYSTNTVTITLYRPDGSSAGTSVTMILPERHQAARFLSDIFSDSIPAPVTGSVRIEGIAPLSLIGLRFSGSTFSTIPLRSSRMVIDGSGTLVFPQIAMGGGWATQIALLNNGGETITGHIDIFDTAGNPMSIDLNNTFQNAFAYSIPAAAGGFLFAPRAQNGQPVF
;
A
#
# COMPACT_ATOMS: atom_id res chain seq x y z
N MET A 1 4.02 9.10 32.56
CA MET A 1 4.21 7.63 32.45
C MET A 1 2.98 7.11 31.74
N ILE A 2 2.97 6.64 30.48
CA ILE A 2 4.01 6.27 29.49
C ILE A 2 3.37 6.55 28.11
N GLY A 3 4.08 7.20 27.18
CA GLY A 3 3.67 7.29 25.76
C GLY A 3 3.50 8.70 25.17
N SER A 4 4.45 9.60 25.39
CA SER A 4 4.62 10.82 24.57
C SER A 4 6.08 10.92 24.16
N VAL A 5 6.34 11.41 22.93
CA VAL A 5 7.65 11.71 22.30
C VAL A 5 8.28 10.59 21.45
N VAL A 6 8.19 10.75 20.12
CA VAL A 6 9.30 10.70 19.14
C VAL A 6 8.89 11.65 18.00
N ALA A 7 9.59 12.72 17.60
CA ALA A 7 10.80 13.36 18.09
C ALA A 7 10.83 14.82 17.61
N MET A 8 11.17 15.76 18.51
CA MET A 8 11.92 16.96 18.13
C MET A 8 12.67 17.53 19.35
N SER A 9 13.94 17.87 19.10
CA SER A 9 14.82 18.74 19.90
C SER A 9 15.42 18.21 21.20
N GLU A 10 16.76 18.04 21.22
CA GLU A 10 17.62 18.91 22.06
C GLU A 10 19.14 18.69 21.82
N LYS A 11 19.88 19.72 21.33
CA LYS A 11 20.86 20.52 22.11
C LYS A 11 21.78 21.40 21.26
N PHE A 12 21.87 22.64 21.71
CA PHE A 12 22.71 23.73 21.24
C PHE A 12 24.15 23.66 21.82
N GLY A 13 25.12 24.14 21.05
CA GLY A 13 26.15 25.06 21.55
C GLY A 13 27.63 24.74 21.25
N LYS A 14 28.18 25.32 20.18
CA LYS A 14 29.03 26.54 20.21
C LYS A 14 29.93 26.68 18.97
N ARG A 15 29.82 27.88 18.36
CA ARG A 15 30.90 28.77 17.86
C ARG A 15 31.58 28.50 16.50
N VAL A 16 31.29 29.42 15.58
CA VAL A 16 32.21 30.36 14.88
C VAL A 16 32.29 30.26 13.35
N CYS A 17 32.16 31.47 12.76
CA CYS A 17 32.61 32.00 11.47
C CYS A 17 31.71 31.92 10.22
N LEU A 18 31.37 33.15 9.79
CA LEU A 18 31.02 33.65 8.46
C LEU A 18 31.51 32.78 7.31
N TRP A 19 30.73 32.69 6.23
CA TRP A 19 31.07 33.27 4.91
C TRP A 19 29.78 33.42 4.08
N THR A 20 29.60 34.60 3.52
CA THR A 20 28.58 34.97 2.52
C THR A 20 28.83 34.25 1.20
N ALA A 21 27.80 33.63 0.62
CA ALA A 21 27.81 33.25 -0.79
C ALA A 21 26.42 33.49 -1.40
N MET A 22 26.37 34.50 -2.27
CA MET A 22 25.25 34.90 -3.11
C MET A 22 25.21 33.91 -4.29
N ALA A 23 24.21 33.02 -4.33
CA ALA A 23 24.00 32.11 -5.46
C ALA A 23 22.77 32.55 -6.26
N MET A 24 23.06 33.16 -7.41
CA MET A 24 22.11 33.53 -8.45
C MET A 24 21.69 32.24 -9.17
N TRP A 25 20.46 31.77 -8.97
CA TRP A 25 19.90 30.63 -9.71
C TRP A 25 19.04 31.15 -10.87
N MET A 26 19.49 30.86 -12.09
CA MET A 26 18.73 31.01 -13.32
C MET A 26 17.49 30.10 -13.26
N CYS A 27 16.30 30.68 -13.37
CA CYS A 27 15.07 29.96 -13.68
C CYS A 27 15.18 29.34 -15.08
N VAL A 28 15.37 28.04 -15.16
CA VAL A 28 15.02 27.26 -16.36
C VAL A 28 13.55 26.87 -16.18
N ALA A 29 12.67 27.47 -16.97
CA ALA A 29 11.28 27.05 -17.07
C ALA A 29 11.24 25.62 -17.63
N SER A 30 10.87 24.65 -16.81
CA SER A 30 10.58 23.29 -17.28
C SER A 30 9.12 23.20 -17.72
N ALA A 31 8.93 22.68 -18.92
CA ALA A 31 7.65 22.43 -19.55
C ALA A 31 6.80 21.42 -18.74
N ALA A 32 5.48 21.55 -18.88
CA ALA A 32 4.47 20.64 -18.34
C ALA A 32 4.80 19.17 -18.68
N GLY A 33 5.23 18.41 -17.67
CA GLY A 33 5.30 16.96 -17.73
C GLY A 33 3.92 16.39 -17.42
N GLY A 34 3.43 15.49 -18.28
CA GLY A 34 2.31 14.60 -17.93
C GLY A 34 2.64 13.74 -16.71
N PRO A 35 1.67 12.95 -16.20
CA PRO A 35 1.89 12.12 -15.02
C PRO A 35 3.10 11.20 -15.26
N ALA A 36 4.14 11.38 -14.45
CA ALA A 36 5.28 10.48 -14.45
C ALA A 36 4.80 9.13 -13.88
N THR A 37 4.74 8.10 -14.72
CA THR A 37 4.67 6.71 -14.24
C THR A 37 5.92 6.45 -13.42
N GLU A 38 5.76 6.40 -12.10
CA GLU A 38 6.83 6.14 -11.16
C GLU A 38 7.41 4.72 -11.37
N ALA A 39 8.72 4.56 -11.16
CA ALA A 39 9.41 3.29 -11.35
C ALA A 39 8.92 2.25 -10.33
N SER A 40 8.76 0.99 -10.75
CA SER A 40 8.41 -0.13 -9.87
C SER A 40 9.38 -0.25 -8.70
N ARG A 41 8.90 -0.66 -7.51
CA ARG A 41 9.72 -0.86 -6.30
C ARG A 41 10.91 -1.78 -6.55
N PHE A 42 10.67 -2.84 -7.32
CA PHE A 42 11.68 -3.79 -7.77
C PHE A 42 11.17 -4.57 -8.99
N THR A 43 12.05 -5.37 -9.59
CA THR A 43 11.72 -6.30 -10.69
C THR A 43 11.96 -7.73 -10.26
N ILE A 44 11.15 -8.69 -10.70
CA ILE A 44 11.36 -10.13 -10.51
C ILE A 44 11.50 -10.85 -11.85
N LEU A 45 12.22 -11.97 -11.84
CA LEU A 45 12.30 -12.91 -12.96
C LEU A 45 11.41 -14.11 -12.66
N VAL A 46 10.44 -14.42 -13.53
CA VAL A 46 9.66 -15.65 -13.52
C VAL A 46 10.24 -16.59 -14.58
N PHE A 47 10.98 -17.59 -14.13
CA PHE A 47 11.64 -18.57 -14.97
C PHE A 47 10.80 -19.85 -15.08
N THR A 48 10.52 -20.29 -16.31
CA THR A 48 9.56 -21.38 -16.60
C THR A 48 10.14 -22.48 -17.49
N LYS A 49 11.48 -22.56 -17.59
CA LYS A 49 12.14 -23.60 -18.39
C LYS A 49 11.90 -24.97 -17.79
N THR A 50 11.62 -25.94 -18.64
CA THR A 50 11.40 -27.35 -18.29
C THR A 50 12.25 -28.25 -19.19
N ALA A 51 12.99 -29.19 -18.60
CA ALA A 51 13.63 -30.32 -19.26
C ALA A 51 12.92 -31.66 -18.97
N GLY A 52 11.89 -31.64 -18.12
CA GLY A 52 11.00 -32.77 -17.82
C GLY A 52 9.55 -32.49 -18.19
N TYR A 53 8.61 -32.89 -17.32
CA TYR A 53 7.18 -32.63 -17.53
C TYR A 53 6.90 -31.13 -17.59
N ARG A 54 6.01 -30.73 -18.51
CA ARG A 54 5.61 -29.33 -18.67
C ARG A 54 4.18 -29.15 -18.22
N HIS A 55 4.01 -28.35 -17.18
CA HIS A 55 2.71 -28.08 -16.57
C HIS A 55 1.87 -27.13 -17.43
N ASP A 56 0.63 -27.51 -17.72
CA ASP A 56 -0.34 -26.69 -18.47
C ASP A 56 -0.72 -25.39 -17.73
N SER A 57 -0.42 -25.30 -16.43
CA SER A 57 -0.68 -24.13 -15.60
C SER A 57 0.34 -23.00 -15.71
N ILE A 58 1.49 -23.22 -16.37
CA ILE A 58 2.53 -22.19 -16.54
C ILE A 58 1.97 -20.86 -17.10
N PRO A 59 1.17 -20.84 -18.19
CA PRO A 59 0.61 -19.58 -18.71
C PRO A 59 -0.32 -18.87 -17.70
N ALA A 60 -1.11 -19.64 -16.94
CA ALA A 60 -1.98 -19.08 -15.90
C ALA A 60 -1.15 -18.47 -14.75
N GLY A 61 -0.09 -19.16 -14.31
CA GLY A 61 0.82 -18.66 -13.28
C GLY A 61 1.58 -17.40 -13.69
N ILE A 62 2.07 -17.31 -14.93
CA ILE A 62 2.72 -16.08 -15.44
C ILE A 62 1.72 -14.92 -15.42
N THR A 63 0.48 -15.15 -15.87
CA THR A 63 -0.56 -14.13 -15.91
C THR A 63 -0.92 -13.64 -14.51
N ALA A 64 -1.12 -14.57 -13.57
CA ALA A 64 -1.41 -14.28 -12.18
C ALA A 64 -0.30 -13.48 -11.49
N ILE A 65 0.96 -13.91 -11.60
CA ILE A 65 2.10 -13.21 -10.98
C ILE A 65 2.27 -11.82 -11.60
N ARG A 66 2.05 -11.66 -12.92
CA ARG A 66 2.06 -10.33 -13.56
C ARG A 66 0.94 -9.43 -13.04
N SER A 67 -0.26 -9.97 -12.81
CA SER A 67 -1.35 -9.22 -12.16
C SER A 67 -0.94 -8.75 -10.77
N LEU A 68 -0.37 -9.66 -9.95
CA LEU A 68 0.16 -9.32 -8.64
C LEU A 68 1.23 -8.23 -8.70
N GLY A 69 2.15 -8.29 -9.67
CA GLY A 69 3.16 -7.25 -9.86
C GLY A 69 2.57 -5.87 -10.20
N ASN A 70 1.61 -5.84 -11.14
CA ASN A 70 0.90 -4.62 -11.49
C ASN A 70 0.12 -4.06 -10.30
N GLU A 71 -0.53 -4.95 -9.54
CA GLU A 71 -1.33 -4.58 -8.38
C GLU A 71 -0.44 -4.07 -7.25
N HIS A 72 0.73 -4.69 -6.97
CA HIS A 72 1.55 -4.45 -5.78
C HIS A 72 2.87 -3.71 -6.04
N GLY A 73 3.04 -3.12 -7.22
CA GLY A 73 4.13 -2.18 -7.52
C GLY A 73 5.49 -2.83 -7.80
N PHE A 74 5.52 -4.04 -8.37
CA PHE A 74 6.76 -4.67 -8.86
C PHE A 74 6.64 -5.15 -10.30
N THR A 75 7.74 -5.07 -11.07
CA THR A 75 7.76 -5.49 -12.47
C THR A 75 8.02 -6.99 -12.58
N VAL A 76 7.31 -7.66 -13.49
CA VAL A 76 7.48 -9.10 -13.75
C VAL A 76 8.05 -9.34 -15.14
N VAL A 77 9.25 -9.88 -15.21
CA VAL A 77 9.87 -10.38 -16.46
C VAL A 77 9.74 -11.89 -16.48
N ASN A 78 9.26 -12.46 -17.58
CA ASN A 78 9.24 -13.92 -17.77
C ASN A 78 10.28 -14.33 -18.82
N SER A 79 10.94 -15.47 -18.61
CA SER A 79 11.88 -16.06 -19.57
C SER A 79 11.99 -17.57 -19.41
N GLU A 80 12.43 -18.24 -20.48
CA GLU A 80 12.89 -19.64 -20.51
C GLU A 80 14.34 -19.74 -21.03
N GLU A 81 14.96 -18.60 -21.32
CA GLU A 81 16.33 -18.49 -21.83
C GLU A 81 17.33 -18.54 -20.69
N THR A 82 18.18 -19.57 -20.67
CA THR A 82 19.18 -19.76 -19.61
C THR A 82 20.31 -18.73 -19.67
N SER A 83 20.49 -18.06 -20.82
CA SER A 83 21.48 -16.99 -20.99
C SER A 83 21.29 -15.81 -20.03
N ILE A 84 20.12 -15.66 -19.40
CA ILE A 84 19.84 -14.68 -18.34
C ILE A 84 20.58 -15.03 -17.03
N PHE A 85 20.99 -16.28 -16.81
CA PHE A 85 21.74 -16.71 -15.63
C PHE A 85 23.22 -16.34 -15.76
N ASN A 86 23.46 -15.04 -15.70
CA ASN A 86 24.77 -14.43 -15.56
C ASN A 86 24.67 -13.22 -14.62
N GLU A 87 25.79 -12.78 -14.06
CA GLU A 87 25.82 -11.73 -13.03
C GLU A 87 25.17 -10.41 -13.48
N VAL A 88 25.38 -10.00 -14.74
CA VAL A 88 24.87 -8.72 -15.27
C VAL A 88 23.35 -8.74 -15.41
N GLU A 89 22.80 -9.82 -15.93
CA GLU A 89 21.36 -9.96 -16.11
C GLU A 89 20.65 -10.20 -14.78
N LEU A 90 21.19 -11.06 -13.91
CA LEU A 90 20.57 -11.36 -12.61
C LEU A 90 20.57 -10.16 -11.66
N ALA A 91 21.53 -9.24 -11.76
CA ALA A 91 21.58 -8.01 -10.94
C ALA A 91 20.37 -7.07 -11.14
N LYS A 92 19.57 -7.26 -12.20
CA LYS A 92 18.35 -6.47 -12.47
C LYS A 92 17.16 -6.92 -11.62
N TYR A 93 17.22 -8.11 -11.05
CA TYR A 93 16.10 -8.74 -10.37
C TYR A 93 16.31 -8.76 -8.86
N ARG A 94 15.21 -8.64 -8.12
CA ARG A 94 15.18 -8.79 -6.66
C ARG A 94 14.88 -10.23 -6.25
N VAL A 95 14.02 -10.91 -7.00
CA VAL A 95 13.61 -12.29 -6.78
C VAL A 95 13.65 -13.05 -8.11
N ILE A 96 14.11 -14.30 -8.05
CA ILE A 96 13.97 -15.28 -9.12
C ILE A 96 12.90 -16.28 -8.67
N VAL A 97 11.83 -16.38 -9.46
CA VAL A 97 10.73 -17.32 -9.26
C VAL A 97 10.92 -18.48 -10.22
N PHE A 98 11.07 -19.69 -9.69
CA PHE A 98 10.98 -20.92 -10.48
C PHE A 98 9.53 -21.37 -10.46
N LEU A 99 8.82 -21.08 -11.56
CA LEU A 99 7.41 -21.40 -11.71
C LEU A 99 7.29 -22.67 -12.54
N ASN A 100 6.98 -23.78 -11.87
CA ASN A 100 6.77 -25.08 -12.51
C ASN A 100 7.94 -25.55 -13.40
N THR A 101 9.19 -25.28 -13.00
CA THR A 101 10.39 -25.80 -13.66
C THR A 101 10.50 -27.31 -13.45
N THR A 102 11.17 -28.05 -14.33
CA THR A 102 11.41 -29.49 -14.15
C THR A 102 12.72 -29.93 -14.80
N GLY A 103 13.38 -30.94 -14.25
CA GLY A 103 14.61 -31.54 -14.77
C GLY A 103 15.87 -30.71 -14.52
N ASP A 104 16.93 -31.04 -15.27
CA ASP A 104 18.22 -30.34 -15.25
C ASP A 104 18.23 -29.23 -16.31
N ILE A 105 18.19 -27.96 -15.88
CA ILE A 105 17.85 -26.82 -16.74
C ILE A 105 18.93 -25.75 -16.82
N LEU A 106 19.90 -25.76 -15.89
CA LEU A 106 21.04 -24.84 -15.83
C LEU A 106 22.36 -25.61 -15.91
N ASN A 107 23.29 -25.13 -16.73
CA ASN A 107 24.65 -25.65 -16.71
C ASN A 107 25.45 -25.09 -15.52
N SER A 108 26.65 -25.62 -15.27
CA SER A 108 27.48 -25.23 -14.11
C SER A 108 27.82 -23.74 -14.03
N VAL A 109 27.90 -23.02 -15.16
CA VAL A 109 28.15 -21.56 -15.17
C VAL A 109 26.91 -20.81 -14.73
N GLU A 110 25.74 -21.23 -15.21
CA GLU A 110 24.44 -20.65 -14.87
C GLU A 110 24.05 -20.95 -13.42
N GLN A 111 24.34 -22.17 -12.94
CA GLN A 111 24.24 -22.56 -11.53
C GLN A 111 25.07 -21.63 -10.64
N ALA A 112 26.35 -21.42 -10.98
CA ALA A 112 27.24 -20.52 -10.22
C ALA A 112 26.74 -19.07 -10.20
N ALA A 113 26.10 -18.60 -11.28
CA ALA A 113 25.48 -17.28 -11.32
C ALA A 113 24.28 -17.19 -10.35
N LEU A 114 23.44 -18.22 -10.27
CA LEU A 114 22.35 -18.28 -9.29
C LEU A 114 22.88 -18.33 -7.85
N GLU A 115 23.94 -19.10 -7.57
CA GLU A 115 24.56 -19.08 -6.24
C GLU A 115 25.04 -17.69 -5.86
N THR A 116 25.72 -17.02 -6.79
CA THR A 116 26.23 -15.66 -6.60
C THR A 116 25.10 -14.68 -6.36
N PHE A 117 23.99 -14.79 -7.09
CA PHE A 117 22.81 -13.96 -6.90
C PHE A 117 22.23 -14.11 -5.48
N ILE A 118 22.06 -15.35 -4.99
CA ILE A 118 21.55 -15.61 -3.63
C ILE A 118 22.54 -15.09 -2.57
N ARG A 119 23.85 -15.30 -2.75
CA ARG A 119 24.92 -14.77 -1.86
C ARG A 119 24.94 -13.26 -1.71
N HIS A 120 24.49 -12.55 -2.72
CA HIS A 120 24.35 -11.08 -2.68
C HIS A 120 22.99 -10.61 -2.15
N GLY A 121 22.22 -11.49 -1.51
CA GLY A 121 20.94 -11.14 -0.89
C GLY A 121 19.76 -11.16 -1.87
N GLY A 122 19.91 -11.80 -3.03
CA GLY A 122 18.81 -12.09 -3.94
C GLY A 122 17.80 -13.08 -3.34
N GLY A 123 16.54 -12.94 -3.72
CA GLY A 123 15.46 -13.80 -3.28
C GLY A 123 15.17 -14.96 -4.25
N PHE A 124 14.73 -16.09 -3.72
CA PHE A 124 14.24 -17.24 -4.47
C PHE A 124 12.80 -17.58 -4.06
N ALA A 125 11.95 -17.84 -5.05
CA ALA A 125 10.62 -18.40 -4.83
C ALA A 125 10.42 -19.64 -5.73
N GLY A 126 10.25 -20.82 -5.14
CA GLY A 126 9.92 -22.04 -5.87
C GLY A 126 8.42 -22.33 -5.80
N ILE A 127 7.79 -22.61 -6.94
CA ILE A 127 6.37 -22.96 -7.01
C ILE A 127 6.23 -24.35 -7.63
N HIS A 128 5.51 -25.22 -6.92
CA HIS A 128 5.17 -26.59 -7.26
C HIS A 128 6.39 -27.41 -7.69
N SER A 129 6.56 -27.64 -8.99
CA SER A 129 7.59 -28.52 -9.52
C SER A 129 9.02 -27.97 -9.47
N ALA A 130 9.23 -26.80 -8.86
CA ALA A 130 10.58 -26.35 -8.52
C ALA A 130 11.39 -27.41 -7.73
N THR A 131 10.76 -28.26 -6.92
CA THR A 131 11.47 -29.39 -6.26
C THR A 131 11.75 -30.58 -7.17
N ASP A 132 11.16 -30.63 -8.37
CA ASP A 132 11.45 -31.59 -9.45
C ASP A 132 12.53 -31.04 -10.40
N THR A 133 13.48 -30.25 -9.89
CA THR A 133 14.49 -29.53 -10.68
C THR A 133 15.88 -29.71 -10.05
N GLU A 134 16.92 -29.84 -10.88
CA GLU A 134 18.35 -29.82 -10.48
C GLU A 134 18.74 -30.85 -9.38
N TYR A 135 18.33 -32.11 -9.56
CA TYR A 135 18.59 -33.21 -8.60
C TYR A 135 20.07 -33.46 -8.30
N ASP A 136 20.95 -33.26 -9.29
CA ASP A 136 22.40 -33.50 -9.17
C ASP A 136 23.18 -32.29 -8.61
N TRP A 137 22.47 -31.24 -8.17
CA TRP A 137 23.07 -30.02 -7.63
C TRP A 137 22.67 -29.82 -6.15
N PRO A 138 23.42 -30.40 -5.20
CA PRO A 138 23.04 -30.39 -3.78
C PRO A 138 22.81 -29.00 -3.19
N TRP A 139 23.52 -27.98 -3.67
CA TRP A 139 23.31 -26.60 -3.21
C TRP A 139 21.89 -26.11 -3.53
N TYR A 140 21.35 -26.46 -4.70
CA TYR A 140 19.97 -26.16 -5.05
C TYR A 140 18.98 -26.90 -4.15
N GLY A 141 19.20 -28.18 -3.89
CA GLY A 141 18.39 -28.96 -2.94
C GLY A 141 18.31 -28.31 -1.56
N GLN A 142 19.40 -27.70 -1.09
CA GLN A 142 19.40 -26.95 0.17
C GLN A 142 18.68 -25.59 0.08
N LEU A 143 18.71 -24.92 -1.09
CA LEU A 143 17.98 -23.68 -1.37
C LEU A 143 16.46 -23.92 -1.46
N VAL A 144 16.02 -24.85 -2.30
CA VAL A 144 14.58 -25.16 -2.46
C VAL A 144 14.03 -25.89 -1.24
N GLY A 145 14.86 -26.70 -0.57
CA GLY A 145 14.60 -27.30 0.73
C GLY A 145 14.22 -28.78 0.71
N ALA A 146 13.74 -29.32 -0.42
CA ALA A 146 13.43 -30.73 -0.59
C ALA A 146 13.49 -31.12 -2.09
N TYR A 147 13.53 -32.41 -2.40
CA TYR A 147 13.40 -32.92 -3.77
C TYR A 147 12.11 -33.71 -3.93
N PHE A 148 11.47 -33.56 -5.08
CA PHE A 148 10.29 -34.34 -5.45
C PHE A 148 10.61 -35.84 -5.51
N GLN A 149 9.63 -36.67 -5.11
CA GLN A 149 9.70 -38.13 -5.23
C GLN A 149 8.53 -38.71 -6.01
N SER A 150 7.30 -38.34 -5.66
CA SER A 150 6.08 -38.84 -6.30
C SER A 150 4.88 -37.96 -5.98
N HIS A 151 3.75 -38.20 -6.62
CA HIS A 151 2.46 -37.62 -6.25
C HIS A 151 1.33 -38.61 -6.58
N PRO A 152 0.19 -38.55 -5.88
CA PRO A 152 -1.03 -39.24 -6.30
C PRO A 152 -1.75 -38.46 -7.40
N ALA A 153 -2.94 -38.91 -7.78
CA ALA A 153 -3.81 -38.14 -8.66
C ALA A 153 -4.23 -36.81 -8.01
N ILE A 154 -4.48 -35.80 -8.85
CA ILE A 154 -5.08 -34.53 -8.44
C ILE A 154 -6.37 -34.80 -7.68
N GLN A 155 -6.46 -34.30 -6.45
CA GLN A 155 -7.59 -34.55 -5.57
C GLN A 155 -7.71 -33.46 -4.51
N ARG A 156 -8.84 -33.44 -3.80
CA ARG A 156 -9.08 -32.49 -2.72
C ARG A 156 -8.41 -32.97 -1.43
N ALA A 157 -7.76 -32.07 -0.70
CA ALA A 157 -7.16 -32.32 0.60
C ALA A 157 -7.30 -31.09 1.52
N VAL A 158 -7.05 -31.27 2.82
CA VAL A 158 -6.96 -30.18 3.80
C VAL A 158 -5.51 -29.75 3.97
N VAL A 159 -5.24 -28.48 3.68
CA VAL A 159 -3.98 -27.81 4.00
C VAL A 159 -4.14 -27.11 5.36
N LYS A 160 -3.29 -27.45 6.32
CA LYS A 160 -3.26 -26.86 7.66
C LYS A 160 -2.30 -25.68 7.68
N ARG A 161 -2.75 -24.54 8.21
CA ARG A 161 -1.89 -23.38 8.45
C ARG A 161 -1.09 -23.57 9.74
N VAL A 162 0.23 -23.59 9.62
CA VAL A 162 1.15 -23.76 10.75
C VAL A 162 1.52 -22.42 11.37
N ASP A 163 1.88 -21.44 10.54
CA ASP A 163 2.21 -20.08 10.97
C ASP A 163 1.15 -19.11 10.44
N SER A 164 0.52 -18.32 11.31
CA SER A 164 -0.45 -17.29 10.92
C SER A 164 0.13 -15.88 10.84
N SER A 165 1.38 -15.70 11.26
CA SER A 165 2.07 -14.41 11.29
C SER A 165 2.83 -14.09 10.01
N ASP A 166 3.07 -15.11 9.18
CA ASP A 166 3.76 -14.95 7.91
C ASP A 166 2.88 -14.28 6.83
N ALA A 167 3.46 -13.38 6.05
CA ALA A 167 2.75 -12.67 4.99
C ALA A 167 2.12 -13.61 3.95
N SER A 168 2.74 -14.76 3.69
CA SER A 168 2.22 -15.76 2.74
C SER A 168 1.07 -16.60 3.31
N THR A 169 0.82 -16.59 4.62
CA THR A 169 -0.23 -17.44 5.22
C THR A 169 -1.22 -16.67 6.10
N ALA A 170 -0.99 -15.38 6.34
CA ALA A 170 -1.85 -14.52 7.15
C ALA A 170 -3.31 -14.52 6.67
N ALA A 171 -3.53 -14.57 5.35
CA ALA A 171 -4.85 -14.60 4.73
C ALA A 171 -5.55 -15.97 4.81
N LEU A 172 -4.80 -17.05 4.98
CA LEU A 172 -5.33 -18.41 4.88
C LEU A 172 -6.13 -18.80 6.12
N PRO A 173 -7.23 -19.56 5.99
CA PRO A 173 -7.90 -20.13 7.15
C PRO A 173 -7.00 -21.16 7.85
N PRO A 174 -7.27 -21.49 9.14
CA PRO A 174 -6.52 -22.54 9.84
C PRO A 174 -6.51 -23.89 9.12
N GLU A 175 -7.64 -24.23 8.48
CA GLU A 175 -7.80 -25.39 7.60
C GLU A 175 -8.34 -24.91 6.26
N TRP A 176 -7.60 -25.17 5.19
CA TRP A 176 -7.93 -24.76 3.84
C TRP A 176 -8.14 -25.99 2.96
N GLN A 177 -9.38 -26.23 2.56
CA GLN A 177 -9.70 -27.32 1.65
C GLN A 177 -9.51 -26.88 0.20
N ARG A 178 -8.60 -27.55 -0.50
CA ARG A 178 -8.23 -27.22 -1.88
C ARG A 178 -8.02 -28.48 -2.71
N THR A 179 -8.13 -28.35 -4.03
CA THR A 179 -7.80 -29.41 -5.00
C THR A 179 -6.52 -29.03 -5.73
N ASP A 180 -5.52 -29.90 -5.70
CA ASP A 180 -4.24 -29.74 -6.39
C ASP A 180 -3.57 -31.11 -6.55
N GLU A 181 -2.35 -31.13 -7.10
CA GLU A 181 -1.47 -32.30 -7.07
C GLU A 181 -0.52 -32.25 -5.86
N TRP A 182 -0.56 -33.29 -5.02
CA TRP A 182 0.13 -33.29 -3.72
C TRP A 182 1.46 -34.03 -3.77
N TYR A 183 2.57 -33.29 -3.68
CA TYR A 183 3.91 -33.86 -3.78
C TYR A 183 4.34 -34.58 -2.50
N ASN A 184 4.81 -35.81 -2.66
CA ASN A 184 5.68 -36.49 -1.71
C ASN A 184 7.13 -36.14 -2.04
N PHE A 185 7.95 -35.95 -1.01
CA PHE A 185 9.36 -35.58 -1.13
C PHE A 185 10.28 -36.75 -0.77
N GLN A 186 11.49 -36.75 -1.32
CA GLN A 186 12.50 -37.76 -1.00
C GLN A 186 12.88 -37.75 0.49
N ASP A 187 12.91 -36.54 1.06
CA ASP A 187 13.14 -36.27 2.47
C ASP A 187 12.22 -35.13 2.91
N ASN A 188 11.87 -35.10 4.20
CA ASN A 188 11.26 -33.91 4.80
C ASN A 188 12.22 -32.71 4.71
N PRO A 189 11.70 -31.49 4.50
CA PRO A 189 12.56 -30.31 4.48
C PRO A 189 13.33 -30.17 5.80
N PRO A 190 14.57 -29.66 5.77
CA PRO A 190 15.46 -29.68 6.92
C PRO A 190 14.94 -28.79 8.04
N SER A 191 15.21 -29.14 9.30
CA SER A 191 14.69 -28.45 10.49
C SER A 191 15.06 -26.96 10.61
N ARG A 192 15.97 -26.46 9.77
CA ARG A 192 16.32 -25.03 9.67
C ARG A 192 15.25 -24.20 8.96
N VAL A 193 14.35 -24.85 8.21
CA VAL A 193 13.27 -24.14 7.52
C VAL A 193 12.14 -23.83 8.49
N THR A 194 11.45 -22.72 8.25
CA THR A 194 10.18 -22.43 8.90
C THR A 194 9.07 -23.02 8.04
N VAL A 195 8.41 -24.07 8.53
CA VAL A 195 7.23 -24.65 7.87
C VAL A 195 6.04 -23.71 8.06
N LEU A 196 5.37 -23.40 6.95
CA LEU A 196 4.26 -22.44 6.89
C LEU A 196 2.92 -23.16 6.73
N LEU A 197 2.92 -24.22 5.91
CA LEU A 197 1.75 -25.06 5.62
C LEU A 197 2.12 -26.53 5.72
N ASP A 198 1.19 -27.33 6.22
CA ASP A 198 1.29 -28.79 6.35
C ASP A 198 0.06 -29.44 5.70
N LEU A 199 0.20 -30.60 5.07
CA LEU A 199 -0.89 -31.29 4.37
C LEU A 199 -1.45 -32.42 5.24
N ASP A 200 -2.77 -32.49 5.37
CA ASP A 200 -3.40 -33.54 6.15
C ASP A 200 -3.57 -34.83 5.33
N GLU A 201 -2.62 -35.76 5.47
CA GLU A 201 -2.66 -37.09 4.83
C GLU A 201 -3.88 -37.93 5.19
N THR A 202 -4.66 -37.59 6.24
CA THR A 202 -5.90 -38.31 6.55
C THR A 202 -7.08 -37.92 5.63
N THR A 203 -6.89 -36.89 4.79
CA THR A 203 -7.97 -36.28 3.99
C THR A 203 -7.87 -36.59 2.49
N TYR A 204 -6.84 -37.33 2.07
CA TYR A 204 -6.60 -37.70 0.67
C TYR A 204 -5.81 -39.02 0.59
N ASP A 205 -5.80 -39.65 -0.59
CA ASP A 205 -5.10 -40.92 -0.80
C ASP A 205 -3.70 -40.71 -1.42
N GLY A 206 -2.70 -41.46 -0.95
CA GLY A 206 -1.36 -41.55 -1.57
C GLY A 206 -0.28 -40.63 -0.99
N GLY A 207 -0.52 -40.05 0.20
CA GLY A 207 0.54 -39.44 1.01
C GLY A 207 1.53 -40.48 1.55
N THR A 208 2.79 -40.08 1.70
CA THR A 208 3.88 -40.94 2.17
C THR A 208 4.85 -40.26 3.15
N MET A 209 4.57 -39.01 3.53
CA MET A 209 5.40 -38.20 4.43
C MET A 209 5.05 -38.46 5.91
N GLY A 210 3.86 -38.99 6.20
CA GLY A 210 3.44 -39.42 7.53
C GLY A 210 2.71 -38.33 8.32
N GLU A 211 2.95 -38.24 9.64
CA GLU A 211 2.21 -37.32 10.53
C GLU A 211 2.44 -35.83 10.23
N SER A 212 3.57 -35.49 9.62
CA SER A 212 3.86 -34.14 9.13
C SER A 212 4.25 -34.23 7.66
N HIS A 213 3.51 -33.51 6.83
CA HIS A 213 3.72 -33.37 5.40
C HIS A 213 3.87 -31.87 5.07
N PRO A 214 5.05 -31.27 5.31
CA PRO A 214 5.30 -29.87 4.98
C PRO A 214 5.02 -29.60 3.50
N LEU A 215 4.21 -28.60 3.22
CA LEU A 215 3.75 -28.24 1.88
C LEU A 215 4.27 -26.88 1.42
N ALA A 216 4.55 -25.98 2.36
CA ALA A 216 5.19 -24.70 2.08
C ALA A 216 6.11 -24.30 3.23
N TRP A 217 7.24 -23.67 2.90
CA TRP A 217 8.24 -23.26 3.88
C TRP A 217 9.07 -22.08 3.39
N ARG A 218 9.83 -21.50 4.31
CA ARG A 218 10.81 -20.46 4.01
C ARG A 218 12.04 -20.54 4.89
N HIS A 219 13.15 -19.96 4.44
CA HIS A 219 14.36 -19.77 5.24
C HIS A 219 15.30 -18.72 4.63
N GLU A 220 16.19 -18.19 5.46
CA GLU A 220 17.38 -17.52 4.95
C GLU A 220 18.40 -18.59 4.54
N TYR A 221 19.03 -18.43 3.38
CA TYR A 221 20.01 -19.39 2.87
C TYR A 221 21.09 -18.71 2.04
N ASP A 222 22.34 -19.04 2.39
CA ASP A 222 23.55 -18.59 1.71
C ASP A 222 23.53 -17.10 1.37
N GLY A 223 23.12 -16.24 2.32
CA GLY A 223 23.06 -14.77 2.18
C GLY A 223 21.72 -14.21 1.69
N GLY A 224 20.88 -15.03 1.07
CA GLY A 224 19.57 -14.65 0.51
C GLY A 224 18.38 -15.23 1.27
N ARG A 225 17.22 -15.19 0.63
CA ARG A 225 15.94 -15.68 1.18
C ARG A 225 15.27 -16.62 0.19
N ALA A 226 14.85 -17.79 0.65
CA ALA A 226 14.14 -18.78 -0.15
C ALA A 226 12.76 -19.07 0.44
N TRP A 227 11.74 -18.99 -0.40
CA TRP A 227 10.37 -19.40 -0.10
C TRP A 227 9.95 -20.48 -1.10
N TYR A 228 9.21 -21.48 -0.64
CA TYR A 228 8.71 -22.55 -1.49
C TYR A 228 7.28 -22.92 -1.14
N THR A 229 6.51 -23.28 -2.17
CA THR A 229 5.21 -23.92 -2.03
C THR A 229 5.10 -25.10 -3.01
N ALA A 230 4.65 -26.25 -2.53
CA ALA A 230 4.41 -27.45 -3.34
C ALA A 230 3.13 -27.39 -4.15
N MET A 231 2.36 -26.32 -3.95
CA MET A 231 1.08 -26.05 -4.56
C MET A 231 1.25 -25.33 -5.90
N GLY A 232 0.30 -25.48 -6.83
CA GLY A 232 0.27 -24.75 -8.10
C GLY A 232 0.35 -25.61 -9.37
N HIS A 233 -0.04 -26.88 -9.30
CA HIS A 233 -0.13 -27.76 -10.48
C HIS A 233 -1.22 -27.29 -11.44
N THR A 234 -2.42 -27.04 -10.91
CA THR A 234 -3.63 -26.78 -11.69
C THR A 234 -3.69 -25.33 -12.16
N ALA A 235 -4.24 -25.10 -13.36
CA ALA A 235 -4.44 -23.74 -13.86
C ALA A 235 -5.44 -22.96 -13.01
N GLU A 236 -6.44 -23.66 -12.45
CA GLU A 236 -7.48 -23.13 -11.57
C GLU A 236 -6.92 -22.53 -10.28
N SER A 237 -5.81 -23.06 -9.76
CA SER A 237 -5.16 -22.52 -8.56
C SER A 237 -4.82 -21.04 -8.74
N TYR A 238 -4.35 -20.64 -9.92
CA TYR A 238 -3.96 -19.26 -10.24
C TYR A 238 -5.14 -18.30 -10.44
N ALA A 239 -6.38 -18.76 -10.28
CA ALA A 239 -7.57 -17.92 -10.16
C ALA A 239 -8.10 -17.86 -8.72
N GLU A 240 -7.56 -18.66 -7.79
CA GLU A 240 -8.04 -18.73 -6.41
C GLU A 240 -7.45 -17.58 -5.57
N PRO A 241 -8.28 -16.69 -4.97
CA PRO A 241 -7.78 -15.50 -4.27
C PRO A 241 -6.83 -15.82 -3.11
N LEU A 242 -7.09 -16.90 -2.36
CA LEU A 242 -6.24 -17.30 -1.24
C LEU A 242 -4.86 -17.80 -1.72
N PHE A 243 -4.81 -18.50 -2.85
CA PHE A 243 -3.54 -18.94 -3.43
C PHE A 243 -2.74 -17.78 -4.01
N LEU A 244 -3.40 -16.83 -4.66
CA LEU A 244 -2.76 -15.60 -5.14
C LEU A 244 -2.16 -14.78 -3.98
N SER A 245 -2.89 -14.65 -2.87
CA SER A 245 -2.37 -14.02 -1.66
C SER A 245 -1.16 -14.77 -1.08
N HIS A 246 -1.17 -16.11 -1.13
CA HIS A 246 -0.04 -16.93 -0.67
C HIS A 246 1.22 -16.70 -1.51
N ILE A 247 1.09 -16.73 -2.85
CA ILE A 247 2.18 -16.46 -3.78
C ILE A 247 2.74 -15.04 -3.56
N LEU A 248 1.88 -14.04 -3.47
CA LEU A 248 2.29 -12.65 -3.23
C LEU A 248 3.11 -12.54 -1.95
N GLY A 249 2.60 -13.04 -0.82
CA GLY A 249 3.30 -12.97 0.45
C GLY A 249 4.66 -13.69 0.41
N GLY A 250 4.74 -14.81 -0.33
CA GLY A 250 5.98 -15.54 -0.56
C GLY A 250 7.02 -14.74 -1.34
N ILE A 251 6.61 -14.13 -2.46
CA ILE A 251 7.47 -13.27 -3.28
C ILE A 251 7.94 -12.05 -2.49
N MET A 252 7.04 -11.38 -1.77
CA MET A 252 7.38 -10.20 -0.96
C MET A 252 8.36 -10.56 0.15
N TRP A 253 8.15 -11.71 0.82
CA TRP A 253 9.08 -12.19 1.84
C TRP A 253 10.47 -12.50 1.27
N ALA A 254 10.54 -13.20 0.12
CA ALA A 254 11.78 -13.51 -0.58
C ALA A 254 12.49 -12.23 -1.06
N ALA A 255 11.74 -11.21 -1.47
CA ALA A 255 12.24 -9.89 -1.83
C ALA A 255 12.78 -9.10 -0.61
N ASN A 256 12.53 -9.55 0.62
CA ASN A 256 12.69 -8.76 1.84
C ASN A 256 11.95 -7.41 1.77
N GLU A 257 10.74 -7.45 1.21
CA GLU A 257 9.85 -6.31 1.08
C GLU A 257 8.62 -6.55 1.96
N ALA A 258 8.10 -5.48 2.56
CA ALA A 258 6.87 -5.55 3.34
C ALA A 258 5.66 -5.31 2.45
N LEU A 259 4.59 -6.08 2.66
CA LEU A 259 3.24 -5.68 2.26
C LEU A 259 2.85 -4.43 3.06
N SER A 260 2.15 -3.49 2.41
CA SER A 260 1.63 -2.31 3.11
C SER A 260 0.76 -2.73 4.29
N ASP A 261 0.98 -2.05 5.41
CA ASP A 261 0.23 -2.19 6.63
C ASP A 261 -0.04 -0.77 7.17
N PRO A 262 -1.27 -0.24 7.04
CA PRO A 262 -1.60 1.12 7.46
C PRO A 262 -1.32 1.41 8.95
N GLU A 263 -1.14 0.39 9.80
CA GLU A 263 -0.72 0.59 11.19
C GLU A 263 0.79 0.75 11.36
N ARG A 264 1.59 0.13 10.49
CA ARG A 264 3.06 0.08 10.60
C ARG A 264 3.78 0.99 9.62
N ASP A 265 3.15 1.29 8.49
CA ASP A 265 3.71 2.17 7.48
C ASP A 265 3.91 3.59 8.04
N PRO A 266 4.92 4.34 7.56
CA PRO A 266 5.10 5.74 7.95
C PRO A 266 3.85 6.57 7.65
N LEU A 267 3.46 7.44 8.57
CA LEU A 267 2.34 8.35 8.36
C LEU A 267 2.61 9.29 7.18
N ARG A 268 1.71 9.27 6.21
CA ARG A 268 1.64 10.12 5.02
C ARG A 268 0.34 10.92 5.08
N THR A 269 0.45 12.23 4.96
CA THR A 269 -0.70 13.15 5.02
C THR A 269 -0.62 14.16 3.90
N GLY A 270 -1.78 14.61 3.43
CA GLY A 270 -1.87 15.63 2.40
C GLY A 270 -3.31 15.80 1.95
N TYR A 271 -3.54 15.94 0.66
CA TYR A 271 -4.87 16.11 0.08
C TYR A 271 -5.01 15.32 -1.22
N LEU A 272 -6.25 15.20 -1.70
CA LEU A 272 -6.52 14.60 -3.00
C LEU A 272 -7.39 15.50 -3.87
N VAL A 273 -7.27 15.28 -5.17
CA VAL A 273 -8.04 15.95 -6.21
C VAL A 273 -8.66 14.88 -7.11
N VAL A 274 -9.98 14.92 -7.29
CA VAL A 274 -10.69 14.07 -8.26
C VAL A 274 -10.91 14.88 -9.53
N ASN A 275 -10.33 14.42 -10.64
CA ASN A 275 -10.35 15.07 -11.93
C ASN A 275 -11.16 14.22 -12.93
N PRO A 276 -12.37 14.66 -13.32
CA PRO A 276 -13.09 14.04 -14.43
C PRO A 276 -12.35 14.22 -15.75
N ASP A 277 -12.40 13.23 -16.64
CA ASP A 277 -11.86 13.38 -17.99
C ASP A 277 -12.68 14.41 -18.80
N PRO A 278 -12.08 15.04 -19.83
CA PRO A 278 -12.83 15.94 -20.72
C PRO A 278 -14.10 15.28 -21.29
N GLY A 279 -15.27 15.88 -21.01
CA GLY A 279 -16.57 15.37 -21.44
C GLY A 279 -17.22 14.35 -20.49
N SER A 280 -16.52 13.95 -19.43
CA SER A 280 -17.05 13.11 -18.35
C SER A 280 -17.65 13.98 -17.23
N ALA A 281 -18.74 13.50 -16.61
CA ALA A 281 -19.32 14.17 -15.44
C ALA A 281 -18.53 13.82 -14.17
N ALA A 282 -18.51 14.75 -13.20
CA ALA A 282 -17.90 14.49 -11.91
C ALA A 282 -18.67 13.41 -11.12
N PRO A 283 -17.96 12.48 -10.46
CA PRO A 283 -18.60 11.51 -9.57
C PRO A 283 -19.15 12.19 -8.31
N ALA A 284 -20.15 11.60 -7.68
CA ALA A 284 -20.39 11.87 -6.26
C ALA A 284 -19.29 11.18 -5.45
N ALA A 285 -18.56 11.94 -4.64
CA ALA A 285 -17.39 11.44 -3.93
C ALA A 285 -17.52 11.58 -2.40
N THR A 286 -17.09 10.56 -1.67
CA THR A 286 -16.93 10.55 -0.22
C THR A 286 -15.54 10.05 0.13
N VAL A 287 -14.87 10.73 1.06
CA VAL A 287 -13.59 10.31 1.64
C VAL A 287 -13.82 9.95 3.10
N THR A 288 -13.48 8.72 3.50
CA THR A 288 -13.57 8.26 4.88
C THR A 288 -12.18 8.19 5.48
N LEU A 289 -11.95 8.92 6.56
CA LEU A 289 -10.74 8.83 7.37
C LEU A 289 -11.01 7.86 8.52
N ALA A 290 -10.10 6.93 8.78
CA ALA A 290 -10.19 5.99 9.90
C ALA A 290 -8.89 5.95 10.70
N LEU A 291 -9.04 5.71 12.01
CA LEU A 291 -7.98 5.32 12.91
C LEU A 291 -8.12 3.83 13.20
N LEU A 292 -7.02 3.10 13.05
CA LEU A 292 -6.93 1.66 13.23
C LEU A 292 -6.22 1.33 14.54
N THR A 293 -6.60 0.20 15.12
CA THR A 293 -5.83 -0.45 16.18
C THR A 293 -6.04 -1.95 16.08
N ASN A 294 -4.94 -2.70 15.96
CA ASN A 294 -4.91 -4.15 15.79
C ASN A 294 -5.76 -4.64 14.61
N GLY A 295 -5.61 -3.99 13.45
CA GLY A 295 -6.27 -4.32 12.20
C GLY A 295 -7.75 -3.92 12.13
N ALA A 296 -8.30 -3.27 13.17
CA ALA A 296 -9.71 -2.89 13.24
C ALA A 296 -9.90 -1.37 13.30
N VAL A 297 -10.93 -0.87 12.60
CA VAL A 297 -11.36 0.53 12.68
C VAL A 297 -11.88 0.84 14.08
N GLN A 298 -11.20 1.74 14.78
CA GLN A 298 -11.59 2.23 16.11
C GLN A 298 -12.46 3.47 16.04
N SER A 299 -12.16 4.37 15.12
CA SER A 299 -12.90 5.60 14.88
C SER A 299 -12.82 5.96 13.42
N GLN A 300 -13.89 6.51 12.86
CA GLN A 300 -13.91 6.97 11.49
C GLN A 300 -14.84 8.15 11.29
N ALA A 301 -14.56 8.96 10.27
CA ALA A 301 -15.41 10.04 9.84
C ALA A 301 -15.43 10.15 8.31
N ALA A 302 -16.63 10.17 7.75
CA ALA A 302 -16.84 10.41 6.33
C ALA A 302 -16.94 11.92 6.04
N VAL A 303 -16.21 12.34 5.03
CA VAL A 303 -16.16 13.69 4.46
C VAL A 303 -16.82 13.64 3.10
N THR A 304 -17.84 14.46 2.90
CA THR A 304 -18.43 14.70 1.59
C THR A 304 -17.76 15.91 0.95
N VAL A 305 -17.62 15.91 -0.38
CA VAL A 305 -17.05 17.04 -1.12
C VAL A 305 -17.75 18.36 -0.76
N GLN A 306 -16.96 19.43 -0.63
CA GLN A 306 -17.45 20.81 -0.52
C GLN A 306 -16.95 21.60 -1.75
N PRO A 307 -17.74 22.54 -2.28
CA PRO A 307 -17.23 23.51 -3.25
C PRO A 307 -16.05 24.30 -2.66
N LEU A 308 -15.18 24.83 -3.53
CA LEU A 308 -14.16 25.76 -3.08
C LEU A 308 -14.81 27.04 -2.53
N VAL A 309 -14.24 27.60 -1.48
CA VAL A 309 -14.82 28.75 -0.77
C VAL A 309 -13.79 29.83 -0.52
N TYR A 310 -14.22 31.09 -0.53
CA TYR A 310 -13.38 32.21 -0.03
C TYR A 310 -13.43 32.32 1.49
N GLU A 311 -14.50 31.81 2.10
CA GLU A 311 -14.65 31.81 3.53
C GLU A 311 -15.45 30.59 4.00
N ALA A 312 -15.17 30.12 5.21
CA ALA A 312 -16.06 29.20 5.91
C ALA A 312 -16.06 29.47 7.41
N SER A 313 -17.19 29.17 8.04
CA SER A 313 -17.34 29.14 9.49
C SER A 313 -17.72 27.74 9.95
N LEU A 314 -17.19 27.33 11.10
CA LEU A 314 -17.53 26.07 11.77
C LEU A 314 -17.59 26.28 13.29
N PHE A 315 -18.38 25.44 13.96
CA PHE A 315 -18.48 25.48 15.42
C PHE A 315 -17.18 24.96 16.05
N ALA A 316 -16.68 25.67 17.05
CA ALA A 316 -15.42 25.38 17.71
C ALA A 316 -15.62 25.11 19.20
N GLU A 317 -15.13 23.97 19.66
CA GLU A 317 -15.04 23.61 21.07
C GLU A 317 -13.62 23.09 21.36
N VAL A 318 -12.92 23.74 22.28
CA VAL A 318 -11.56 23.35 22.69
C VAL A 318 -11.53 23.27 24.21
N GLU A 319 -11.27 22.07 24.73
CA GLU A 319 -11.18 21.75 26.15
C GLU A 319 -10.05 20.74 26.34
N ALA A 320 -8.83 21.26 26.52
CA ALA A 320 -7.63 20.43 26.61
C ALA A 320 -7.69 19.43 27.77
N ALA A 321 -8.30 19.82 28.91
CA ALA A 321 -8.45 18.96 30.07
C ALA A 321 -9.32 17.71 29.80
N MET A 322 -10.20 17.77 28.80
CA MET A 322 -11.04 16.66 28.36
C MET A 322 -10.56 16.03 27.04
N GLY A 323 -9.39 16.44 26.53
CA GLY A 323 -8.87 15.98 25.23
C GLY A 323 -9.77 16.36 24.05
N ARG A 324 -10.58 17.42 24.18
CA ARG A 324 -11.45 17.92 23.11
C ARG A 324 -10.76 19.00 22.31
N ASN A 325 -10.78 18.84 21.00
CA ASN A 325 -10.17 19.80 20.10
C ASN A 325 -10.85 19.79 18.73
N VAL A 326 -10.59 20.83 17.95
CA VAL A 326 -11.03 20.91 16.56
C VAL A 326 -9.80 20.96 15.67
N GLY A 327 -9.68 19.99 14.79
CA GLY A 327 -8.73 19.98 13.69
C GLY A 327 -9.34 20.67 12.48
N VAL A 328 -8.55 21.50 11.80
CA VAL A 328 -8.92 22.12 10.53
C VAL A 328 -7.87 21.72 9.50
N ALA A 329 -8.32 21.28 8.33
CA ALA A 329 -7.47 21.06 7.17
C ALA A 329 -7.88 21.99 6.03
N ILE A 330 -6.87 22.63 5.42
CA ILE A 330 -7.00 23.68 4.43
C ILE A 330 -6.10 23.34 3.26
N ALA A 331 -6.66 23.15 2.06
CA ALA A 331 -5.88 23.01 0.84
C ALA A 331 -6.08 24.25 -0.04
N ASN A 332 -4.98 24.77 -0.58
CA ASN A 332 -4.98 25.78 -1.64
C ASN A 332 -4.78 25.08 -2.99
N PRO A 333 -5.85 24.75 -3.72
CA PRO A 333 -5.71 24.12 -5.04
C PRO A 333 -5.26 25.10 -6.13
N GLY A 334 -5.16 26.40 -5.81
CA GLY A 334 -4.80 27.44 -6.76
C GLY A 334 -3.32 27.44 -7.15
N TYR A 335 -3.04 28.17 -8.23
CA TYR A 335 -1.70 28.40 -8.82
C TYR A 335 -1.04 29.68 -8.30
N SER A 336 -1.43 30.13 -7.11
CA SER A 336 -0.84 31.28 -6.47
C SER A 336 -0.93 31.14 -4.96
N THR A 337 -0.02 31.79 -4.25
CA THR A 337 -0.02 31.82 -2.79
C THR A 337 -1.30 32.46 -2.25
N ASN A 338 -1.93 31.79 -1.30
CA ASN A 338 -3.13 32.24 -0.61
C ASN A 338 -2.80 32.62 0.84
N THR A 339 -3.10 33.85 1.21
CA THR A 339 -3.06 34.30 2.60
C THR A 339 -4.39 33.97 3.27
N VAL A 340 -4.34 33.09 4.28
CA VAL A 340 -5.51 32.61 5.02
C VAL A 340 -5.54 33.26 6.40
N THR A 341 -6.63 33.96 6.71
CA THR A 341 -6.87 34.56 8.03
C THR A 341 -7.85 33.69 8.80
N ILE A 342 -7.49 33.33 10.03
CA ILE A 342 -8.29 32.48 10.92
C ILE A 342 -8.65 33.30 12.15
N THR A 343 -9.95 33.46 12.39
CA THR A 343 -10.47 34.25 13.51
C THR A 343 -11.39 33.39 14.36
N LEU A 344 -11.11 33.35 15.66
CA LEU A 344 -11.96 32.69 16.64
C LEU A 344 -12.98 33.69 17.20
N TYR A 345 -14.21 33.25 17.42
CA TYR A 345 -15.30 34.04 17.97
C TYR A 345 -15.90 33.35 19.19
N ARG A 346 -16.30 34.16 20.17
CA ARG A 346 -17.10 33.73 21.34
C ARG A 346 -18.56 33.51 20.93
N PRO A 347 -19.40 32.89 21.79
CA PRO A 347 -20.80 32.67 21.49
C PRO A 347 -21.61 33.96 21.33
N ASP A 348 -21.12 35.07 21.92
CA ASP A 348 -21.70 36.40 21.78
C ASP A 348 -21.34 37.11 20.45
N GLY A 349 -20.52 36.48 19.61
CA GLY A 349 -20.06 37.02 18.33
C GLY A 349 -18.84 37.95 18.42
N SER A 350 -18.28 38.19 19.61
CA SER A 350 -17.03 38.94 19.76
C SER A 350 -15.82 38.08 19.40
N SER A 351 -14.77 38.68 18.83
CA SER A 351 -13.52 37.95 18.55
C SER A 351 -12.84 37.47 19.84
N ALA A 352 -12.48 36.20 19.87
CA ALA A 352 -11.74 35.55 20.94
C ALA A 352 -10.24 35.63 20.64
N GLY A 353 -9.63 36.77 20.99
CA GLY A 353 -8.20 37.00 20.78
C GLY A 353 -7.87 37.56 19.38
N THR A 354 -6.58 37.52 19.04
CA THR A 354 -6.07 38.02 17.76
C THR A 354 -6.25 37.00 16.66
N SER A 355 -6.66 37.45 15.47
CA SER A 355 -6.68 36.61 14.27
C SER A 355 -5.28 36.11 13.92
N VAL A 356 -5.19 34.89 13.43
CA VAL A 356 -3.94 34.26 13.00
C VAL A 356 -3.91 34.24 11.48
N THR A 357 -2.79 34.67 10.90
CA THR A 357 -2.58 34.63 9.46
C THR A 357 -1.62 33.51 9.09
N MET A 358 -2.02 32.69 8.14
CA MET A 358 -1.25 31.61 7.56
C MET A 358 -0.97 31.91 6.09
N ILE A 359 0.28 31.74 5.67
CA ILE A 359 0.66 31.78 4.25
C ILE A 359 0.62 30.36 3.72
N LEU A 360 -0.28 30.10 2.77
CA LEU A 360 -0.43 28.81 2.13
C LEU A 360 -0.02 28.94 0.65
N PRO A 361 1.19 28.51 0.25
CA PRO A 361 1.63 28.61 -1.13
C PRO A 361 0.73 27.86 -2.11
N GLU A 362 0.97 28.04 -3.40
CA GLU A 362 0.24 27.31 -4.45
C GLU A 362 0.29 25.80 -4.22
N ARG A 363 -0.84 25.10 -4.41
CA ARG A 363 -0.96 23.64 -4.24
C ARG A 363 -0.60 23.10 -2.85
N HIS A 364 -0.36 23.95 -1.85
CA HIS A 364 -0.03 23.50 -0.51
C HIS A 364 -1.28 23.19 0.31
N GLN A 365 -1.08 22.37 1.34
CA GLN A 365 -2.08 22.01 2.33
C GLN A 365 -1.53 22.21 3.74
N ALA A 366 -2.42 22.60 4.66
CA ALA A 366 -2.13 22.68 6.07
C ALA A 366 -3.26 22.05 6.90
N ALA A 367 -2.91 21.13 7.80
CA ALA A 367 -3.80 20.59 8.82
C ALA A 367 -3.25 20.87 10.22
N ARG A 368 -4.04 21.53 11.07
CA ARG A 368 -3.65 21.90 12.45
C ARG A 368 -4.84 21.88 13.39
N PHE A 369 -4.58 21.65 14.68
CA PHE A 369 -5.59 21.85 15.71
C PHE A 369 -5.74 23.34 16.04
N LEU A 370 -6.94 23.75 16.45
CA LEU A 370 -7.19 25.12 16.90
C LEU A 370 -6.32 25.48 18.11
N SER A 371 -6.01 24.51 18.99
CA SER A 371 -5.04 24.70 20.08
C SER A 371 -3.64 25.09 19.61
N ASP A 372 -3.23 24.59 18.44
CA ASP A 372 -1.90 24.85 17.89
C ASP A 372 -1.88 26.17 17.12
N ILE A 373 -2.98 26.49 16.44
CA ILE A 373 -3.15 27.75 15.70
C ILE A 373 -3.15 28.94 16.68
N PHE A 374 -3.84 28.81 17.81
CA PHE A 374 -4.04 29.87 18.79
C PHE A 374 -3.31 29.59 20.12
N SER A 375 -2.15 28.93 20.08
CA SER A 375 -1.39 28.50 21.27
C SER A 375 -1.12 29.64 22.26
N ASP A 376 -0.95 30.85 21.75
CA ASP A 376 -0.58 32.04 22.54
C ASP A 376 -1.81 32.82 23.05
N SER A 377 -3.03 32.44 22.64
CA SER A 377 -4.22 33.29 22.73
C SER A 377 -5.49 32.61 23.26
N ILE A 378 -5.47 31.30 23.57
CA ILE A 378 -6.60 30.61 24.20
C ILE A 378 -6.35 30.34 25.70
N PRO A 379 -7.06 31.03 26.62
CA PRO A 379 -7.35 30.49 27.94
C PRO A 379 -8.44 29.41 27.80
N ALA A 380 -8.14 28.16 28.17
CA ALA A 380 -9.12 27.08 28.20
C ALA A 380 -10.29 27.41 29.15
N PRO A 381 -11.55 27.03 28.85
CA PRO A 381 -12.10 26.41 27.64
C PRO A 381 -12.63 27.43 26.61
N VAL A 382 -12.66 27.05 25.33
CA VAL A 382 -13.30 27.84 24.25
C VAL A 382 -14.56 27.11 23.77
N THR A 383 -15.66 27.86 23.70
CA THR A 383 -16.88 27.48 22.98
C THR A 383 -17.27 28.64 22.08
N GLY A 384 -17.54 28.39 20.81
CA GLY A 384 -17.92 29.44 19.86
C GLY A 384 -17.81 28.99 18.41
N SER A 385 -17.26 29.84 17.55
CA SER A 385 -17.04 29.51 16.14
C SER A 385 -15.65 29.96 15.68
N VAL A 386 -15.13 29.29 14.66
CA VAL A 386 -13.94 29.75 13.93
C VAL A 386 -14.36 30.09 12.51
N ARG A 387 -13.88 31.25 12.03
CA ARG A 387 -14.02 31.69 10.65
C ARG A 387 -12.65 31.67 9.98
N ILE A 388 -12.61 31.13 8.78
CA ILE A 388 -11.41 30.97 7.95
C ILE A 388 -11.68 31.72 6.66
N GLU A 389 -10.79 32.64 6.28
CA GLU A 389 -10.95 33.53 5.12
C GLU A 389 -9.68 33.52 4.28
N GLY A 390 -9.81 33.19 3.00
CA GLY A 390 -8.72 33.24 2.02
C GLY A 390 -8.88 34.43 1.06
N ILE A 391 -7.75 34.96 0.58
CA ILE A 391 -7.75 35.94 -0.52
C ILE A 391 -8.05 35.30 -1.87
N ALA A 392 -7.93 33.97 -1.96
CA ALA A 392 -8.34 33.13 -3.08
C ALA A 392 -9.17 31.93 -2.57
N PRO A 393 -9.86 31.17 -3.45
CA PRO A 393 -10.64 30.00 -3.05
C PRO A 393 -9.81 28.90 -2.37
N LEU A 394 -10.41 28.22 -1.40
CA LEU A 394 -9.82 27.14 -0.59
C LEU A 394 -10.74 25.93 -0.56
N SER A 395 -10.17 24.73 -0.37
CA SER A 395 -10.90 23.56 0.11
C SER A 395 -10.67 23.38 1.61
N LEU A 396 -11.73 23.09 2.35
CA LEU A 396 -11.75 23.10 3.82
C LEU A 396 -12.50 21.89 4.39
N ILE A 397 -11.99 21.33 5.49
CA ILE A 397 -12.77 20.47 6.40
C ILE A 397 -12.48 20.84 7.86
N GLY A 398 -13.47 20.61 8.72
CA GLY A 398 -13.31 20.61 10.16
C GLY A 398 -13.58 19.22 10.72
N LEU A 399 -12.75 18.78 11.67
CA LEU A 399 -12.94 17.55 12.42
C LEU A 399 -12.95 17.87 13.91
N ARG A 400 -13.95 17.39 14.65
CA ARG A 400 -13.95 17.44 16.11
C ARG A 400 -13.36 16.16 16.65
N PHE A 401 -12.48 16.29 17.64
CA PHE A 401 -11.80 15.19 18.31
C PHE A 401 -12.19 15.15 19.79
N SER A 402 -12.31 13.94 20.33
CA SER A 402 -12.43 13.64 21.75
C SER A 402 -11.57 12.41 22.03
N GLY A 403 -10.30 12.64 22.40
CA GLY A 403 -9.29 11.58 22.41
C GLY A 403 -9.07 11.01 21.01
N SER A 404 -9.15 9.68 20.86
CA SER A 404 -9.02 8.98 19.57
C SER A 404 -10.30 8.94 18.74
N THR A 405 -11.43 9.39 19.29
CA THR A 405 -12.70 9.47 18.55
C THR A 405 -12.80 10.81 17.83
N PHE A 406 -13.31 10.79 16.60
CA PHE A 406 -13.47 12.01 15.82
C PHE A 406 -14.68 11.95 14.89
N SER A 407 -15.17 13.11 14.47
CA SER A 407 -16.24 13.22 13.47
C SER A 407 -16.12 14.53 12.68
N THR A 408 -16.75 14.56 11.50
CA THR A 408 -16.80 15.76 10.67
C THR A 408 -17.68 16.86 11.29
N ILE A 409 -17.25 18.10 11.09
CA ILE A 409 -18.00 19.30 11.45
C ILE A 409 -18.53 19.92 10.15
N PRO A 410 -19.86 20.10 10.02
CA PRO A 410 -20.42 20.78 8.86
C PRO A 410 -19.89 22.20 8.75
N LEU A 411 -19.46 22.56 7.54
CA LEU A 411 -19.03 23.91 7.21
C LEU A 411 -20.23 24.78 6.80
N ARG A 412 -20.08 26.09 6.97
CA ARG A 412 -21.00 27.10 6.44
C ARG A 412 -20.21 28.15 5.68
N SER A 413 -20.62 28.43 4.44
CA SER A 413 -20.04 29.47 3.61
C SER A 413 -21.14 30.25 2.91
N SER A 414 -20.94 31.55 2.73
CA SER A 414 -21.78 32.39 1.88
C SER A 414 -21.14 32.68 0.51
N ARG A 415 -19.88 32.30 0.31
CA ARG A 415 -19.06 32.63 -0.87
C ARG A 415 -18.38 31.38 -1.44
N MET A 416 -19.16 30.61 -2.19
CA MET A 416 -18.72 29.40 -2.90
C MET A 416 -18.34 29.70 -4.35
N VAL A 417 -17.37 28.96 -4.88
CA VAL A 417 -16.96 28.98 -6.29
C VAL A 417 -17.71 27.89 -7.05
N ILE A 418 -18.21 28.25 -8.23
CA ILE A 418 -18.79 27.33 -9.21
C ILE A 418 -18.01 27.54 -10.51
N ASP A 419 -16.96 26.76 -10.73
CA ASP A 419 -16.08 26.91 -11.89
C ASP A 419 -16.46 26.01 -13.08
N GLY A 420 -17.47 25.15 -12.91
CA GLY A 420 -17.97 24.24 -13.93
C GLY A 420 -17.02 23.11 -14.32
N SER A 421 -15.82 23.02 -13.72
CA SER A 421 -14.81 22.01 -14.04
C SER A 421 -15.21 20.62 -13.57
N GLY A 422 -16.01 20.53 -12.52
CA GLY A 422 -16.33 19.26 -11.86
C GLY A 422 -15.18 18.69 -11.02
N THR A 423 -14.03 19.37 -10.95
CA THR A 423 -12.91 18.97 -10.10
C THR A 423 -13.30 19.04 -8.63
N LEU A 424 -13.02 17.97 -7.89
CA LEU A 424 -13.34 17.86 -6.47
C LEU A 424 -12.04 17.87 -5.67
N VAL A 425 -11.95 18.69 -4.63
CA VAL A 425 -10.74 18.76 -3.78
C VAL A 425 -11.10 18.36 -2.36
N PHE A 426 -10.47 17.31 -1.84
CA PHE A 426 -10.59 16.88 -0.46
C PHE A 426 -9.32 17.27 0.29
N PRO A 427 -9.39 18.18 1.26
CA PRO A 427 -8.22 18.87 1.80
C PRO A 427 -7.46 18.07 2.85
N GLN A 428 -7.86 16.81 3.10
CA GLN A 428 -7.19 15.92 4.02
C GLN A 428 -7.30 14.47 3.58
N ILE A 429 -6.15 13.80 3.59
CA ILE A 429 -6.00 12.36 3.64
C ILE A 429 -4.95 12.00 4.71
N ALA A 430 -5.03 10.79 5.23
CA ALA A 430 -4.03 10.21 6.12
C ALA A 430 -3.90 8.70 5.89
N MET A 431 -2.67 8.22 5.69
CA MET A 431 -2.33 6.82 5.44
C MET A 431 -1.08 6.44 6.23
N GLY A 432 -1.04 5.29 6.89
CA GLY A 432 0.09 4.89 7.73
C GLY A 432 -0.01 5.44 9.16
N GLY A 433 0.84 4.96 10.07
CA GLY A 433 0.87 5.38 11.48
C GLY A 433 -0.44 5.14 12.23
N GLY A 434 -1.22 4.13 11.82
CA GLY A 434 -2.55 3.84 12.33
C GLY A 434 -3.67 4.56 11.59
N TRP A 435 -3.38 5.40 10.59
CA TRP A 435 -4.39 6.09 9.79
C TRP A 435 -4.65 5.37 8.46
N ALA A 436 -5.91 5.40 8.04
CA ALA A 436 -6.33 4.91 6.74
C ALA A 436 -7.32 5.90 6.10
N THR A 437 -7.29 5.95 4.76
CA THR A 437 -8.20 6.77 3.94
C THR A 437 -8.87 5.87 2.90
N GLN A 438 -10.20 5.87 2.87
CA GLN A 438 -11.00 5.25 1.82
C GLN A 438 -11.66 6.34 0.96
N ILE A 439 -11.78 6.08 -0.34
CA ILE A 439 -12.41 6.97 -1.31
C ILE A 439 -13.51 6.19 -2.04
N ALA A 440 -14.76 6.61 -1.87
CA ALA A 440 -15.91 6.06 -2.57
C ALA A 440 -16.38 7.04 -3.64
N LEU A 441 -16.43 6.59 -4.88
CA LEU A 441 -16.96 7.32 -6.03
C LEU A 441 -18.26 6.65 -6.51
N LEU A 442 -19.28 7.46 -6.82
CA LEU A 442 -20.58 7.01 -7.30
C LEU A 442 -20.97 7.75 -8.57
N ASN A 443 -21.50 7.01 -9.54
CA ASN A 443 -22.06 7.54 -10.77
C ASN A 443 -23.58 7.53 -10.73
N ASN A 444 -24.18 8.68 -10.44
CA ASN A 444 -25.64 8.85 -10.45
C ASN A 444 -26.20 9.18 -11.84
N GLY A 445 -25.35 9.25 -12.87
CA GLY A 445 -25.71 9.60 -14.23
C GLY A 445 -26.16 8.40 -15.08
N GLY A 446 -26.63 8.72 -16.29
CA GLY A 446 -27.05 7.74 -17.30
C GLY A 446 -25.93 7.22 -18.20
N GLU A 447 -24.73 7.78 -18.11
CA GLU A 447 -23.57 7.43 -18.92
C GLU A 447 -22.41 7.00 -18.03
N THR A 448 -21.50 6.18 -18.54
CA THR A 448 -20.24 5.85 -17.85
C THR A 448 -19.42 7.11 -17.64
N ILE A 449 -18.87 7.29 -16.44
CA ILE A 449 -17.96 8.40 -16.13
C ILE A 449 -16.54 7.88 -15.94
N THR A 450 -15.57 8.62 -16.46
CA THR A 450 -14.14 8.34 -16.34
C THR A 450 -13.37 9.55 -15.81
N GLY A 451 -12.19 9.29 -15.25
CA GLY A 451 -11.30 10.30 -14.73
C GLY A 451 -10.17 9.68 -13.91
N HIS A 452 -9.51 10.52 -13.12
CA HIS A 452 -8.45 10.09 -12.20
C HIS A 452 -8.50 10.84 -10.88
N ILE A 453 -7.88 10.26 -9.85
CA ILE A 453 -7.64 10.86 -8.54
C ILE A 453 -6.15 11.13 -8.43
N ASP A 454 -5.75 12.37 -8.16
CA ASP A 454 -4.37 12.74 -7.86
C ASP A 454 -4.18 12.94 -6.35
N ILE A 455 -3.09 12.41 -5.82
CA ILE A 455 -2.73 12.48 -4.41
C ILE A 455 -1.49 13.35 -4.24
N PHE A 456 -1.57 14.31 -3.32
CA PHE A 456 -0.50 15.25 -3.03
C PHE A 456 -0.13 15.25 -1.54
N ASP A 457 1.15 15.46 -1.25
CA ASP A 457 1.62 15.76 0.10
C ASP A 457 1.22 17.19 0.53
N THR A 458 1.60 17.59 1.75
CA THR A 458 1.29 18.92 2.29
C THR A 458 1.97 20.08 1.54
N ALA A 459 3.04 19.80 0.79
CA ALA A 459 3.75 20.78 -0.03
C ALA A 459 3.27 20.80 -1.49
N GLY A 460 2.27 19.99 -1.85
CA GLY A 460 1.72 19.92 -3.20
C GLY A 460 2.53 19.06 -4.16
N ASN A 461 3.49 18.26 -3.68
CA ASN A 461 4.18 17.27 -4.50
C ASN A 461 3.32 16.01 -4.63
N PRO A 462 3.36 15.29 -5.76
CA PRO A 462 2.73 13.98 -5.87
C PRO A 462 3.19 13.04 -4.75
N MET A 463 2.24 12.37 -4.10
CA MET A 463 2.51 11.48 -2.97
C MET A 463 1.89 10.12 -3.19
N SER A 464 2.73 9.10 -3.35
CA SER A 464 2.27 7.73 -3.52
C SER A 464 1.75 7.14 -2.20
N ILE A 465 0.60 6.47 -2.28
CA ILE A 465 -0.07 5.76 -1.19
C ILE A 465 -0.61 4.42 -1.70
N ASP A 466 -0.83 3.46 -0.80
CA ASP A 466 -1.41 2.16 -1.13
C ASP A 466 -2.94 2.20 -1.11
N LEU A 467 -3.56 2.05 -2.28
CA LEU A 467 -5.00 1.90 -2.43
C LEU A 467 -5.29 0.73 -3.36
N ASN A 468 -6.20 -0.15 -2.96
CA ASN A 468 -6.51 -1.40 -3.68
C ASN A 468 -5.23 -2.16 -4.07
N ASN A 469 -4.31 -2.28 -3.10
CA ASN A 469 -3.00 -2.90 -3.24
C ASN A 469 -1.97 -2.16 -4.09
N THR A 470 -2.35 -1.06 -4.75
CA THR A 470 -1.49 -0.32 -5.68
C THR A 470 -0.87 0.90 -5.04
N PHE A 471 0.47 0.95 -5.05
CA PHE A 471 1.26 2.07 -4.55
C PHE A 471 1.48 3.12 -5.66
N GLN A 472 0.59 4.09 -5.76
CA GLN A 472 0.61 5.13 -6.78
C GLN A 472 0.18 6.48 -6.18
N ASN A 473 0.52 7.57 -6.88
CA ASN A 473 0.05 8.92 -6.57
C ASN A 473 -1.14 9.37 -7.44
N ALA A 474 -1.50 8.57 -8.45
CA ALA A 474 -2.63 8.84 -9.34
C ALA A 474 -3.39 7.55 -9.62
N PHE A 475 -4.73 7.59 -9.54
CA PHE A 475 -5.59 6.43 -9.69
C PHE A 475 -6.70 6.70 -10.69
N ALA A 476 -6.69 5.99 -11.83
CA ALA A 476 -7.76 6.09 -12.81
C ALA A 476 -9.06 5.42 -12.33
N TYR A 477 -10.21 5.95 -12.74
CA TYR A 477 -11.51 5.33 -12.52
C TYR A 477 -12.33 5.29 -13.81
N SER A 478 -13.18 4.27 -13.91
CA SER A 478 -14.24 4.15 -14.91
C SER A 478 -15.45 3.53 -14.23
N ILE A 479 -16.53 4.30 -14.10
CA ILE A 479 -17.69 3.94 -13.28
C ILE A 479 -18.92 3.83 -14.18
N PRO A 480 -19.50 2.63 -14.33
CA PRO A 480 -20.70 2.43 -15.14
C PRO A 480 -21.86 3.33 -14.69
N ALA A 481 -22.78 3.60 -15.61
CA ALA A 481 -24.02 4.32 -15.34
C ALA A 481 -24.91 3.64 -14.27
N ALA A 482 -26.01 4.29 -13.91
CA ALA A 482 -27.09 3.73 -13.09
C ALA A 482 -26.66 3.33 -11.67
N ALA A 483 -26.05 4.27 -10.94
CA ALA A 483 -25.56 4.10 -9.57
C ALA A 483 -24.37 3.12 -9.44
N GLY A 484 -23.58 2.96 -10.51
CA GLY A 484 -22.28 2.29 -10.43
C GLY A 484 -21.41 2.96 -9.36
N GLY A 485 -20.61 2.15 -8.66
CA GLY A 485 -19.71 2.61 -7.61
C GLY A 485 -18.30 2.08 -7.80
N PHE A 486 -17.32 2.85 -7.35
CA PHE A 486 -15.92 2.44 -7.30
C PHE A 486 -15.33 2.83 -5.95
N LEU A 487 -14.61 1.89 -5.34
CA LEU A 487 -14.04 2.04 -4.01
C LEU A 487 -12.52 1.92 -4.08
N PHE A 488 -11.81 2.93 -3.61
CA PHE A 488 -10.38 2.87 -3.33
C PHE A 488 -10.19 2.76 -1.82
N ALA A 489 -9.58 1.68 -1.35
CA ALA A 489 -9.30 1.49 0.07
C ALA A 489 -7.95 0.79 0.29
N PRO A 490 -7.24 1.11 1.38
CA PRO A 490 -6.13 0.27 1.81
C PRO A 490 -6.64 -1.14 2.10
N ARG A 491 -5.76 -2.11 1.89
CA ARG A 491 -6.00 -3.51 2.23
C ARG A 491 -5.15 -3.88 3.44
N ALA A 492 -5.70 -4.70 4.31
CA ALA A 492 -4.91 -5.36 5.33
C ALA A 492 -4.03 -6.44 4.68
N GLN A 493 -3.07 -6.99 5.43
CA GLN A 493 -2.17 -8.05 4.93
C GLN A 493 -2.91 -9.29 4.39
N ASN A 494 -4.14 -9.53 4.83
CA ASN A 494 -5.00 -10.62 4.34
C ASN A 494 -5.77 -10.27 3.05
N GLY A 495 -5.47 -9.13 2.41
CA GLY A 495 -6.12 -8.64 1.19
C GLY A 495 -7.53 -8.05 1.38
N GLN A 496 -8.08 -8.10 2.60
CA GLN A 496 -9.40 -7.53 2.87
C GLN A 496 -9.32 -6.00 2.99
N PRO A 497 -10.37 -5.26 2.59
CA PRO A 497 -10.46 -3.84 2.90
C PRO A 497 -10.29 -3.61 4.40
N VAL A 498 -9.59 -2.54 4.75
CA VAL A 498 -9.42 -2.12 6.14
C VAL A 498 -10.72 -1.59 6.77
N PHE A 499 -11.63 -1.10 5.93
CA PHE A 499 -12.88 -0.41 6.30
C PHE A 499 -14.09 -1.33 6.29
#